data_AF-A0A4Z1BF13-F1
#
_entry.id   AF-A0A4Z1BF13-F1
#
_cell.length_a   1.000
_cell.length_b   1.000
_cell.length_c   1.000
_cell.angle_alpha   90.00
_cell.angle_beta   90.00
_cell.angle_gamma   90.00
#
_symmetry.space_group_name_H-M   'P 1'
#
loop_
_entity.id
_entity.type
_entity.pdbx_description
1 polymer ?
#
loop_
_entity_poly.entity_id
_entity_poly.type
_entity_poly.pdbx_seq_one_letter_code
_entity_poly.pdbx_strand_id
1 'polypeptide(L)'
;LLFNGNGNDYTATITEAGTKRVEVEVESAAPNLTESNLEIVLGQTLSKGDRMDYAVQKAVEMGGTRIVPLATERSEVKLKGDREDKRLRHWRQVAISAAEQ
;
A
#
# COMPACT_ATOMS: atom_id res chain seq x y z
N LEU A 1 12.61 -4.35 -11.57
CA LEU A 1 12.66 -4.69 -10.14
C LEU A 1 11.26 -5.11 -9.72
N LEU A 2 11.11 -6.22 -8.99
CA LEU A 2 9.86 -6.70 -8.42
C LEU A 2 9.99 -6.74 -6.91
N PHE A 3 8.88 -6.64 -6.18
CA PHE A 3 8.84 -6.86 -4.74
C PHE A 3 7.50 -7.51 -4.37
N ASN A 4 7.47 -8.21 -3.24
CA ASN A 4 6.27 -8.90 -2.74
C ASN A 4 5.94 -8.55 -1.28
N GLY A 5 6.58 -7.51 -0.73
CA GLY A 5 6.40 -7.07 0.64
C GLY A 5 7.08 -7.94 1.70
N ASN A 6 7.94 -8.88 1.32
CA ASN A 6 8.69 -9.71 2.28
C ASN A 6 10.04 -9.11 2.72
N GLY A 7 10.26 -7.83 2.42
CA GLY A 7 11.51 -7.13 2.72
C GLY A 7 12.66 -7.43 1.76
N ASN A 8 12.39 -8.00 0.58
CA ASN A 8 13.39 -8.16 -0.47
C ASN A 8 12.92 -7.58 -1.80
N ASP A 9 13.88 -7.07 -2.56
CA ASP A 9 13.74 -6.69 -3.95
C ASP A 9 14.30 -7.81 -4.85
N TYR A 10 13.61 -8.03 -5.97
CA TYR A 10 13.91 -9.08 -6.93
C TYR A 10 14.27 -8.44 -8.27
N THR A 11 15.53 -8.63 -8.70
CA THR A 11 15.93 -8.28 -10.06
C THR A 11 15.38 -9.34 -10.99
N ALA A 12 14.66 -8.90 -12.02
CA ALA A 12 14.02 -9.80 -12.96
C ALA A 12 14.05 -9.20 -14.36
N THR A 13 14.17 -10.08 -15.36
CA THR A 13 14.17 -9.74 -16.77
C THR A 13 12.88 -10.25 -17.42
N ILE A 14 12.25 -9.43 -18.26
CA ILE A 14 11.06 -9.83 -19.02
C ILE A 14 11.48 -10.82 -20.12
N THR A 15 10.89 -12.00 -20.11
CA THR A 15 11.14 -13.06 -21.11
C THR A 15 10.06 -13.09 -22.19
N GLU A 16 8.83 -12.70 -21.85
CA GLU A 16 7.71 -12.57 -22.78
C GLU A 16 6.79 -11.41 -22.38
N ALA A 17 6.32 -10.63 -23.35
CA ALA A 17 5.35 -9.57 -23.13
C ALA A 17 4.20 -9.66 -24.14
N GLY A 18 2.99 -9.97 -23.66
CA GLY A 18 1.75 -9.98 -24.40
C GLY A 18 0.70 -9.03 -23.81
N THR A 19 -0.45 -8.90 -24.46
CA THR A 19 -1.48 -7.91 -24.08
C THR A 19 -2.13 -8.15 -22.71
N LYS A 20 -2.14 -9.41 -22.23
CA LYS A 20 -2.75 -9.80 -20.94
C LYS A 20 -1.80 -10.61 -20.05
N ARG A 21 -0.58 -10.86 -20.50
CA ARG A 21 0.36 -11.75 -19.85
C ARG A 21 1.77 -11.22 -20.03
N VAL A 22 2.53 -11.18 -18.95
CA VAL A 22 3.96 -10.89 -18.95
C VAL A 22 4.63 -12.03 -18.20
N GLU A 23 5.67 -12.61 -18.79
CA GLU A 23 6.55 -13.57 -18.14
C GLU A 23 7.87 -12.89 -17.81
N VAL A 24 8.42 -13.23 -16.65
CA VAL A 24 9.66 -12.68 -16.12
C VAL A 24 10.48 -13.79 -15.51
N GLU A 25 11.80 -13.70 -15.67
CA GLU A 25 12.77 -14.56 -15.00
C GLU A 25 13.41 -13.78 -13.85
N VAL A 26 13.36 -14.33 -12.64
CA VAL A 26 13.97 -13.72 -11.44
C VAL A 26 15.43 -14.13 -11.36
N GLU A 27 16.33 -13.15 -11.43
CA GLU A 27 17.79 -13.37 -11.48
C GLU A 27 18.43 -13.37 -10.09
N SER A 28 17.96 -12.51 -9.20
CA SER A 28 18.51 -12.36 -7.86
C SER A 28 17.50 -11.75 -6.89
N ALA A 29 17.72 -11.98 -5.60
CA ALA A 29 17.00 -11.35 -4.50
C ALA A 29 17.99 -10.63 -3.58
N ALA A 30 17.65 -9.43 -3.14
CA ALA A 30 18.44 -8.63 -2.21
C ALA A 30 17.54 -8.03 -1.11
N PRO A 31 18.02 -7.89 0.13
CA PRO A 31 17.27 -7.19 1.18
C PRO A 31 16.93 -5.76 0.75
N ASN A 32 15.67 -5.38 0.96
CA ASN A 32 15.23 -4.01 0.81
C ASN A 32 15.53 -3.24 2.11
N LEU A 33 16.38 -2.22 2.00
CA LEU A 33 16.87 -1.42 3.13
C LEU A 33 16.24 -0.02 3.18
N THR A 34 15.17 0.24 2.41
CA THR A 34 14.50 1.57 2.39
C THR A 34 13.59 1.77 3.61
N GLU A 35 13.17 0.68 4.26
CA GLU A 35 12.30 0.72 5.42
C GLU A 35 12.99 1.36 6.63
N SER A 36 12.19 2.14 7.39
CA SER A 36 12.64 2.75 8.63
C SER A 36 12.74 1.72 9.75
N ASN A 37 13.75 1.82 10.61
CA ASN A 37 13.84 1.04 11.85
C ASN A 37 12.80 1.46 12.90
N LEU A 38 12.12 2.60 12.70
CA LEU A 38 11.08 3.08 13.61
C LEU A 38 9.71 2.55 13.18
N GLU A 39 9.05 1.81 14.07
CA GLU A 39 7.68 1.38 13.86
C GLU A 39 6.70 2.56 14.07
N ILE A 40 5.99 2.94 13.01
CA ILE A 40 4.99 4.00 13.04
C ILE A 40 3.61 3.42 12.72
N VAL A 41 2.71 3.45 13.70
CA VAL A 41 1.30 3.08 13.53
C VAL A 41 0.44 4.34 13.48
N LEU A 42 -0.07 4.67 12.29
CA LEU A 42 -0.92 5.83 12.06
C LEU A 42 -2.40 5.48 12.30
N GLY A 43 -2.95 5.98 13.40
CA GLY A 43 -4.40 5.99 13.64
C GLY A 43 -5.09 7.11 12.88
N GLN A 44 -5.63 6.84 11.70
CA GLN A 44 -6.23 7.85 10.83
C GLN A 44 -7.76 7.84 10.92
N THR A 45 -8.37 8.93 11.37
CA THR A 45 -9.84 9.03 11.39
C THR A 45 -10.42 9.06 9.98
N LEU A 46 -11.52 8.32 9.79
CA LEU A 46 -12.22 8.24 8.50
C LEU A 46 -12.61 9.63 8.00
N SER A 47 -12.15 9.96 6.79
CA SER A 47 -12.32 11.25 6.14
C SER A 47 -13.12 11.10 4.83
N LYS A 48 -13.89 12.14 4.46
CA LYS A 48 -14.64 12.18 3.21
C LYS A 48 -13.76 12.52 2.01
N GLY A 49 -14.21 12.07 0.84
CA GLY A 49 -13.56 12.34 -0.44
C GLY A 49 -12.15 11.77 -0.50
N ASP A 50 -11.25 12.50 -1.16
CA ASP A 50 -9.90 12.04 -1.49
C ASP A 50 -8.88 12.27 -0.36
N ARG A 51 -9.32 12.88 0.75
CA ARG A 51 -8.44 13.17 1.90
C ARG A 51 -7.86 11.89 2.52
N MET A 52 -8.66 10.83 2.55
CA MET A 52 -8.19 9.55 3.08
C MET A 52 -7.15 8.92 2.15
N ASP A 53 -7.36 9.03 0.84
CA ASP A 53 -6.43 8.50 -0.15
C ASP A 53 -5.10 9.25 -0.09
N TYR A 54 -5.14 10.59 0.03
CA TYR A 54 -3.96 11.42 0.26
C TYR A 54 -3.21 11.05 1.56
N ALA A 55 -3.94 10.86 2.66
CA ALA A 55 -3.34 10.45 3.93
C ALA A 55 -2.67 9.08 3.83
N VAL A 56 -3.28 8.13 3.12
CA VAL A 56 -2.71 6.80 2.89
C VAL A 56 -1.44 6.89 2.06
N GLN A 57 -1.48 7.62 0.94
CA GLN A 57 -0.30 7.83 0.09
C GLN A 57 0.87 8.43 0.87
N LYS A 58 0.63 9.54 1.59
CA LYS A 58 1.70 10.23 2.34
C LYS A 58 2.20 9.45 3.54
N ALA A 59 1.34 8.66 4.19
CA ALA A 59 1.79 7.77 5.25
C ALA A 59 2.77 6.71 4.73
N VAL A 60 2.53 6.16 3.53
CA VAL A 60 3.46 5.19 2.90
C VAL A 60 4.77 5.86 2.49
N GLU A 61 4.71 7.00 1.78
CA GLU A 61 5.91 7.74 1.34
C GLU A 61 6.81 8.19 2.52
N MET A 62 6.22 8.37 3.72
CA MET A 62 6.96 8.75 4.94
C MET A 62 7.47 7.55 5.76
N GLY A 63 7.28 6.31 5.29
CA GLY A 63 7.72 5.11 6.01
C GLY A 63 6.79 4.66 7.13
N GLY A 64 5.49 4.92 7.01
CA GLY A 64 4.48 4.45 7.96
C GLY A 64 4.30 2.93 7.90
N THR A 65 4.61 2.24 8.99
CA THR A 65 4.55 0.76 9.07
C THR A 65 3.12 0.23 9.00
N ARG A 66 2.16 0.93 9.61
CA ARG A 66 0.75 0.49 9.62
C ARG A 66 -0.19 1.67 9.67
N ILE A 67 -1.27 1.59 8.87
CA ILE A 67 -2.36 2.56 8.90
C ILE A 67 -3.61 1.88 9.46
N VAL A 68 -4.18 2.44 10.51
CA VAL A 68 -5.40 1.95 11.17
C VAL A 68 -6.51 2.97 10.96
N PRO A 69 -7.50 2.71 10.11
CA PRO A 69 -8.66 3.57 9.97
C PRO A 69 -9.48 3.59 11.26
N LEU A 70 -9.77 4.77 11.80
CA LEU A 70 -10.49 4.96 13.05
C LEU A 70 -11.90 5.51 12.80
N ALA A 71 -12.90 4.79 13.28
CA ALA A 71 -14.26 5.29 13.41
C ALA A 71 -14.40 5.99 14.77
N THR A 72 -14.65 7.30 14.75
CA THR A 72 -14.82 8.11 15.96
C THR A 72 -16.21 8.74 16.00
N GLU A 73 -16.64 9.21 17.18
CA GLU A 73 -17.98 9.78 17.38
C GLU A 73 -18.30 10.91 16.40
N ARG A 74 -17.31 11.75 16.09
CA ARG A 74 -17.43 12.90 15.18
C ARG A 74 -17.03 12.59 13.74
N SER A 75 -16.73 11.32 13.40
CA SER A 75 -16.48 10.96 12.02
C SER A 75 -17.78 11.01 11.23
N GLU A 76 -17.80 11.85 10.20
CA GLU A 76 -18.96 11.97 9.31
C GLU A 76 -19.16 10.74 8.41
N VAL A 77 -18.17 9.85 8.36
CA VAL A 77 -18.19 8.64 7.52
C VAL A 77 -18.45 7.44 8.42
N LYS A 78 -19.62 6.82 8.26
CA LYS A 78 -19.93 5.52 8.87
C LYS A 78 -19.85 4.45 7.79
N LEU A 79 -18.76 3.68 7.79
CA LEU A 79 -18.65 2.47 6.97
C LEU A 79 -19.39 1.33 7.69
N LYS A 80 -20.21 0.59 6.96
CA LYS A 80 -20.92 -0.61 7.45
C LYS A 80 -21.00 -1.64 6.33
N GLY A 81 -20.77 -2.91 6.66
CA GLY A 81 -20.87 -4.03 5.73
C GLY A 81 -19.97 -3.88 4.51
N ASP A 82 -20.45 -4.30 3.34
CA ASP A 82 -19.69 -4.36 2.07
C ASP A 82 -18.98 -3.06 1.65
N ARG A 83 -19.45 -1.90 2.12
CA ARG A 83 -18.82 -0.61 1.83
C ARG A 83 -17.47 -0.44 2.54
N GLU A 84 -17.32 -1.05 3.71
CA GLU A 84 -16.08 -1.04 4.48
C GLU A 84 -14.99 -1.83 3.75
N ASP A 85 -15.31 -3.06 3.36
CA ASP A 85 -14.38 -3.93 2.63
C ASP A 85 -13.97 -3.35 1.27
N LYS A 86 -14.89 -2.69 0.58
CA LYS A 86 -14.57 -2.01 -0.69
C LYS A 86 -13.62 -0.84 -0.48
N ARG A 87 -13.82 -0.04 0.57
CA ARG A 87 -12.93 1.08 0.93
C ARG A 87 -11.57 0.59 1.38
N LEU A 88 -11.52 -0.46 2.20
CA LEU A 88 -10.26 -1.05 2.66
C LEU A 88 -9.44 -1.61 1.48
N ARG A 89 -10.08 -2.30 0.53
CA ARG A 89 -9.43 -2.74 -0.70
C ARG A 89 -8.90 -1.59 -1.53
N HIS A 90 -9.68 -0.51 -1.68
CA HIS A 90 -9.24 0.70 -2.37
C HIS A 90 -8.00 1.31 -1.71
N TRP A 91 -7.99 1.50 -0.40
CA TRP A 91 -6.83 2.06 0.30
C TRP A 91 -5.60 1.16 0.28
N ARG A 92 -5.78 -0.17 0.27
CA ARG A 92 -4.67 -1.08 0.04
C ARG A 92 -4.04 -0.88 -1.34
N GLN A 93 -4.85 -0.64 -2.37
CA GLN A 93 -4.34 -0.36 -3.71
C GLN A 93 -3.58 0.97 -3.76
N VAL A 94 -4.08 2.00 -3.09
CA VAL A 94 -3.37 3.29 -2.94
C VAL A 94 -2.03 3.10 -2.24
N ALA A 95 -1.99 2.31 -1.16
CA ALA A 95 -0.75 2.01 -0.44
C ALA A 95 0.26 1.24 -1.29
N ILE A 96 -0.17 0.23 -2.04
CA ILE A 96 0.69 -0.52 -2.97
C ILE A 96 1.27 0.42 -4.02
N SER A 97 0.43 1.24 -4.66
CA SER A 97 0.89 2.18 -5.69
C SER A 97 1.87 3.21 -5.13
N ALA A 98 1.71 3.64 -3.87
CA ALA A 98 2.64 4.56 -3.22
C ALA A 98 3.99 3.89 -2.88
N ALA A 99 3.99 2.58 -2.60
CA ALA A 99 5.23 1.81 -2.39
C ALA A 99 5.96 1.48 -3.71
N GLU A 100 5.25 1.52 -4.85
CA GLU A 100 5.83 1.34 -6.20
C GLU A 100 6.49 2.62 -6.77
N GLN A 101 6.16 3.81 -6.22
CA GLN A 101 6.70 5.09 -6.70
C GLN A 101 8.19 5.27 -6.40
#